data_AF-A0A2W2BEI4-F1
#
_entry.id   AF-A0A2W2BEI4-F1
#
_cell.length_a   1.000
_cell.length_b   1.000
_cell.length_c   1.000
_cell.angle_alpha   90.00
_cell.angle_beta   90.00
_cell.angle_gamma   90.00
#
_symmetry.space_group_name_H-M   'P 1'
#
loop_
_entity.id
_entity.type
_entity.pdbx_description
1 polymer ?
#
loop_
_entity_poly.entity_id
_entity_poly.type
_entity_poly.pdbx_seq_one_letter_code
_entity_poly.pdbx_strand_id
1 'polypeptide(L)'
;MKKLMLLMAAALPLLATAQDDLVKKLDNNKSDSAKKAFTFTKVIDLGTTSVKNQASSGTCWSYSTNSFVESEMIRMGKTPVQLSQIFTAHCVYKDKAVSYVRMHGDFSWGDGGECHDVINMYQKYGAMPQEVYTGLNYGTSKNKFGEMQAVLKGMLDAIVKNPNGKLTSSWNKAFNAVLDAYLGPIPETFTWKGKEYTPRTFADQVVGINPADYVEISSFTDMPYYKKSLLMVQDNWAMQKVYNVKMDDITTIIDNALKNGYTVAWATDVSEKYFSWKNGVAFVPEKDWEDMEEADQKALFNGPKTERKITPEMRQKAFENYETTDDHGMHIVGMAKDQTGKEYYIVKNSWGEKNDYKGYIYVSKAYVQYKTTAFLLHKNAIPSNLRSKMNIEVNG
;
A
#
# COMPACT_ATOMS: atom_id res chain seq x y z
N MET A 1 -11.17 -47.14 24.98
CA MET A 1 -11.55 -45.75 24.66
C MET A 1 -10.27 -44.94 24.47
N LYS A 2 -9.86 -44.70 23.22
CA LYS A 2 -8.66 -43.92 22.88
C LYS A 2 -8.98 -42.43 23.07
N LYS A 3 -8.22 -41.75 23.94
CA LYS A 3 -8.29 -40.29 24.08
C LYS A 3 -7.66 -39.66 22.84
N LEU A 4 -8.48 -38.96 22.06
CA LEU A 4 -8.04 -38.13 20.94
C LEU A 4 -7.53 -36.81 21.54
N MET A 5 -6.21 -36.59 21.53
CA MET A 5 -5.63 -35.28 21.81
C MET A 5 -5.84 -34.40 20.58
N LEU A 6 -6.70 -33.39 20.73
CA LEU A 6 -6.84 -32.29 19.78
C LEU A 6 -5.53 -31.50 19.80
N LEU A 7 -4.72 -31.62 18.75
CA LEU A 7 -3.65 -30.66 18.46
C LEU A 7 -4.31 -29.38 17.94
N MET A 8 -4.52 -28.41 18.83
CA MET A 8 -4.75 -27.03 18.44
C MET A 8 -3.46 -26.53 17.79
N ALA A 9 -3.42 -26.49 16.46
CA ALA A 9 -2.43 -25.74 15.73
C ALA A 9 -2.67 -24.26 16.03
N ALA A 10 -1.94 -23.71 17.00
CA ALA A 10 -1.84 -22.28 17.17
C ALA A 10 -1.13 -21.71 15.93
N ALA A 11 -1.91 -21.16 14.99
CA ALA A 11 -1.37 -20.29 13.97
C ALA A 11 -0.86 -19.03 14.67
N LEU A 12 0.42 -19.02 15.04
CA LEU A 12 1.11 -17.81 15.46
C LEU A 12 1.19 -16.86 14.26
N PRO A 13 0.67 -15.63 14.34
CA PRO A 13 0.88 -14.67 13.29
C PRO A 13 2.31 -14.11 13.41
N LEU A 14 3.20 -14.58 12.53
CA LEU A 14 4.52 -14.00 12.25
C LEU A 14 4.34 -12.62 11.59
N LEU A 15 4.03 -11.59 12.38
CA LEU A 15 3.77 -10.23 11.85
C LEU A 15 4.97 -9.28 11.95
N ALA A 16 6.05 -9.65 12.65
CA ALA A 16 7.22 -8.79 12.87
C ALA A 16 8.26 -8.80 11.72
N THR A 17 8.07 -9.64 10.69
CA THR A 17 9.00 -9.81 9.56
C THR A 17 8.34 -9.75 8.18
N ALA A 18 7.05 -9.38 8.10
CA ALA A 18 6.26 -9.49 6.87
C ALA A 18 6.91 -8.83 5.65
N GLN A 19 7.44 -7.60 5.81
CA GLN A 19 8.13 -6.89 4.72
C GLN A 19 9.44 -7.58 4.28
N ASP A 20 10.28 -7.99 5.24
CA ASP A 20 11.55 -8.64 4.91
C ASP A 20 11.30 -10.01 4.27
N ASP A 21 10.28 -10.74 4.74
CA ASP A 21 9.91 -12.05 4.22
C ASP A 21 9.26 -11.94 2.84
N LEU A 22 8.46 -10.90 2.60
CA LEU A 22 7.94 -10.59 1.26
C LEU A 22 9.08 -10.35 0.27
N VAL A 23 10.06 -9.49 0.61
CA VAL A 23 11.22 -9.23 -0.27
C VAL A 23 12.03 -10.50 -0.52
N LYS A 24 12.30 -11.30 0.52
CA LYS A 24 13.01 -12.58 0.38
C LYS A 24 12.29 -13.57 -0.53
N LYS A 25 10.95 -13.66 -0.46
CA LYS A 25 10.17 -14.53 -1.36
C LYS A 25 10.38 -14.19 -2.84
N LEU A 26 10.70 -12.94 -3.15
CA LEU A 26 10.93 -12.44 -4.50
C LEU A 26 12.38 -12.56 -4.98
N ASP A 27 13.33 -12.91 -4.11
CA ASP A 27 14.76 -12.96 -4.46
C ASP A 27 15.08 -13.96 -5.59
N ASN A 28 14.23 -14.98 -5.75
CA ASN A 28 14.36 -15.99 -6.79
C ASN A 28 13.61 -15.64 -8.08
N ASN A 29 12.75 -14.61 -8.07
CA ASN A 29 12.00 -14.18 -9.24
C ASN A 29 12.87 -13.23 -10.06
N LYS A 30 13.90 -13.77 -10.73
CA LYS A 30 14.84 -12.97 -11.53
C LYS A 30 15.45 -13.76 -12.67
N SER A 31 15.84 -13.04 -13.72
CA SER A 31 16.71 -13.51 -14.79
C SER A 31 17.85 -12.53 -15.02
N ASP A 32 19.05 -13.07 -15.25
CA ASP A 32 20.25 -12.28 -15.57
C ASP A 32 20.16 -11.62 -16.96
N SER A 33 19.27 -12.12 -17.83
CA SER A 33 19.10 -11.58 -19.19
C SER A 33 17.99 -10.52 -19.31
N ALA A 34 17.17 -10.33 -18.27
CA ALA A 34 15.96 -9.50 -18.36
C ALA A 34 16.22 -8.05 -18.75
N LYS A 35 17.31 -7.45 -18.26
CA LYS A 35 17.66 -6.05 -18.55
C LYS A 35 18.04 -5.82 -20.02
N LYS A 36 18.48 -6.86 -20.73
CA LYS A 36 18.70 -6.81 -22.19
C LYS A 36 17.43 -7.16 -22.98
N ALA A 37 16.52 -7.91 -22.36
CA ALA A 37 15.36 -8.49 -23.02
C ALA A 37 14.08 -7.63 -22.92
N PHE A 38 13.99 -6.73 -21.94
CA PHE A 38 12.93 -5.71 -21.87
C PHE A 38 13.47 -4.33 -22.23
N THR A 39 12.79 -3.63 -23.13
CA THR A 39 13.03 -2.21 -23.39
C THR A 39 11.71 -1.47 -23.28
N PHE A 40 11.63 -0.52 -22.35
CA PHE A 40 10.41 0.28 -22.13
C PHE A 40 10.59 1.70 -22.68
N THR A 41 9.60 2.14 -23.45
CA THR A 41 9.45 3.52 -23.92
C THR A 41 8.32 4.18 -23.15
N LYS A 42 8.61 5.24 -22.39
CA LYS A 42 7.59 5.97 -21.63
C LYS A 42 6.60 6.65 -22.57
N VAL A 43 5.31 6.55 -22.27
CA VAL A 43 4.20 7.19 -22.98
C VAL A 43 3.59 8.30 -22.13
N ILE A 44 3.45 8.06 -20.82
CA ILE A 44 3.02 9.03 -19.81
C ILE A 44 4.01 8.94 -18.65
N ASP A 45 4.52 10.08 -18.19
CA ASP A 45 5.46 10.18 -17.06
C ASP A 45 5.06 11.39 -16.20
N LEU A 46 4.32 11.13 -15.12
CA LEU A 46 3.81 12.19 -14.25
C LEU A 46 4.79 12.51 -13.13
N GLY A 47 4.76 13.77 -12.68
CA GLY A 47 5.70 14.28 -11.70
C GLY A 47 5.60 13.55 -10.36
N THR A 48 6.75 13.14 -9.83
CA THR A 48 6.88 12.53 -8.51
C THR A 48 8.12 13.05 -7.77
N THR A 49 8.17 12.83 -6.46
CA THR A 49 9.39 13.00 -5.67
C THR A 49 10.33 11.79 -5.81
N SER A 50 11.51 11.85 -5.20
CA SER A 50 12.46 10.73 -5.19
C SER A 50 11.89 9.43 -4.62
N VAL A 51 12.45 8.31 -5.06
CA VAL A 51 12.19 6.98 -4.49
C VAL A 51 12.64 6.94 -3.03
N LYS A 52 11.87 6.23 -2.21
CA LYS A 52 12.11 6.06 -0.77
C LYS A 52 12.39 4.61 -0.44
N ASN A 53 12.80 4.36 0.80
CA ASN A 53 13.07 3.02 1.31
C ASN A 53 12.45 2.83 2.69
N GLN A 54 11.38 2.02 2.75
CA GLN A 54 10.70 1.66 4.00
C GLN A 54 11.52 0.71 4.88
N ALA A 55 12.61 0.14 4.34
CA ALA A 55 13.50 -0.81 5.00
C ALA A 55 12.71 -1.95 5.68
N SER A 56 13.08 -2.33 6.90
CA SER A 56 12.44 -3.42 7.64
C SER A 56 11.26 -2.88 8.46
N SER A 57 10.24 -2.39 7.75
CA SER A 57 8.93 -2.01 8.30
C SER A 57 7.83 -2.26 7.28
N GLY A 58 6.68 -2.76 7.72
CA GLY A 58 5.50 -3.02 6.88
C GLY A 58 4.66 -1.76 6.57
N THR A 59 5.34 -0.65 6.24
CA THR A 59 4.72 0.69 6.10
C THR A 59 4.51 1.11 4.64
N CYS A 60 4.52 0.16 3.69
CA CYS A 60 4.40 0.43 2.26
C CYS A 60 3.18 1.30 1.92
N TRP A 61 2.02 1.04 2.52
CA TRP A 61 0.79 1.84 2.40
C TRP A 61 0.99 3.33 2.72
N SER A 62 1.81 3.64 3.75
CA SER A 62 2.15 5.01 4.12
C SER A 62 3.13 5.62 3.13
N TYR A 63 4.13 4.87 2.67
CA TYR A 63 5.10 5.33 1.68
C TYR A 63 4.49 5.59 0.31
N SER A 64 3.67 4.67 -0.19
CA SER A 64 3.00 4.78 -1.48
C SER A 64 2.02 5.93 -1.49
N THR A 65 1.17 6.03 -0.46
CA THR A 65 0.10 7.03 -0.46
C THR A 65 0.62 8.42 -0.10
N ASN A 66 1.64 8.56 0.75
CA ASN A 66 2.32 9.85 0.88
C ASN A 66 3.00 10.25 -0.43
N SER A 67 3.63 9.32 -1.18
CA SER A 67 4.17 9.62 -2.51
C SER A 67 3.07 10.05 -3.51
N PHE A 68 1.86 9.51 -3.37
CA PHE A 68 0.70 9.94 -4.14
C PHE A 68 0.28 11.37 -3.76
N VAL A 69 0.15 11.69 -2.47
CA VAL A 69 -0.17 13.05 -2.00
C VAL A 69 0.89 14.06 -2.46
N GLU A 70 2.16 13.68 -2.44
CA GLU A 70 3.25 14.50 -2.98
C GLU A 70 3.09 14.80 -4.48
N SER A 71 2.53 13.86 -5.23
CA SER A 71 2.28 14.02 -6.67
C SER A 71 0.99 14.82 -6.93
N GLU A 72 0.01 14.73 -6.03
CA GLU A 72 -1.14 15.63 -6.00
C GLU A 72 -0.71 17.08 -5.78
N MET A 73 0.28 17.34 -4.91
CA MET A 73 0.86 18.69 -4.78
C MET A 73 1.41 19.20 -6.12
N ILE A 74 2.16 18.36 -6.85
CA ILE A 74 2.70 18.71 -8.17
C ILE A 74 1.55 19.01 -9.14
N ARG A 75 0.54 18.15 -9.20
CA ARG A 75 -0.64 18.32 -10.06
C ARG A 75 -1.40 19.62 -9.74
N MET A 76 -1.45 20.00 -8.47
CA MET A 76 -2.06 21.25 -8.00
C MET A 76 -1.17 22.50 -8.19
N GLY A 77 -0.03 22.36 -8.90
CA GLY A 77 0.91 23.47 -9.15
C GLY A 77 1.72 23.90 -7.94
N LYS A 78 1.75 23.10 -6.86
CA LYS A 78 2.52 23.36 -5.65
C LYS A 78 3.92 22.75 -5.77
N THR A 79 4.88 23.33 -5.06
CA THR A 79 6.20 22.69 -4.87
C THR A 79 6.02 21.48 -3.94
N PRO A 80 6.36 20.25 -4.37
CA PRO A 80 6.20 19.07 -3.53
C PRO A 80 7.14 19.11 -2.33
N VAL A 81 6.71 18.49 -1.24
CA VAL A 81 7.51 18.29 -0.03
C VAL A 81 7.54 16.81 0.27
N GLN A 82 8.70 16.26 0.62
CA GLN A 82 8.76 14.88 1.08
C GLN A 82 8.03 14.78 2.42
N LEU A 83 6.89 14.10 2.44
CA LEU A 83 6.06 13.94 3.64
C LEU A 83 6.65 12.87 4.54
N SER A 84 6.43 13.00 5.85
CA SER A 84 6.85 12.01 6.82
C SER A 84 5.93 10.81 6.79
N GLN A 85 6.41 9.69 6.24
CA GLN A 85 5.66 8.44 6.23
C GLN A 85 5.47 7.88 7.64
N ILE A 86 6.45 8.12 8.51
CA ILE A 86 6.41 7.61 9.88
C ILE A 86 5.51 8.45 10.78
N PHE A 87 5.32 9.74 10.50
CA PHE A 87 4.28 10.53 11.17
C PHE A 87 2.90 9.88 10.95
N THR A 88 2.57 9.55 9.70
CA THR A 88 1.30 8.89 9.37
C THR A 88 1.18 7.52 10.04
N ALA A 89 2.21 6.68 9.96
CA ALA A 89 2.22 5.37 10.60
C ALA A 89 2.06 5.47 12.12
N HIS A 90 2.75 6.41 12.75
CA HIS A 90 2.66 6.68 14.19
C HIS A 90 1.23 7.06 14.59
N CYS A 91 0.56 7.94 13.83
CA CYS A 91 -0.84 8.28 14.05
C CYS A 91 -1.77 7.05 13.89
N VAL A 92 -1.55 6.23 12.86
CA VAL A 92 -2.32 4.99 12.65
C VAL A 92 -2.14 4.04 13.83
N TYR A 93 -0.93 3.80 14.32
CA TYR A 93 -0.71 2.87 15.44
C TYR A 93 -1.45 3.30 16.72
N LYS A 94 -1.54 4.62 16.99
CA LYS A 94 -2.31 5.16 18.11
C LYS A 94 -3.80 4.84 17.99
N ASP A 95 -4.38 5.05 16.80
CA ASP A 95 -5.81 4.79 16.57
C ASP A 95 -6.12 3.29 16.46
N LYS A 96 -5.28 2.52 15.75
CA LYS A 96 -5.38 1.07 15.57
C LYS A 96 -5.30 0.35 16.92
N ALA A 97 -4.49 0.81 17.87
CA ALA A 97 -4.42 0.25 19.21
C ALA A 97 -5.74 0.39 19.98
N VAL A 98 -6.43 1.53 19.82
CA VAL A 98 -7.76 1.75 20.39
C VAL A 98 -8.78 0.81 19.77
N SER A 99 -8.77 0.64 18.44
CA SER A 99 -9.64 -0.31 17.75
C SER A 99 -9.35 -1.75 18.17
N TYR A 100 -8.08 -2.16 18.25
CA TYR A 100 -7.66 -3.49 18.70
C TYR A 100 -8.20 -3.82 20.10
N VAL A 101 -8.03 -2.90 21.07
CA VAL A 101 -8.52 -3.10 22.44
C VAL A 101 -10.05 -3.13 22.50
N ARG A 102 -10.74 -2.27 21.73
CA ARG A 102 -12.21 -2.25 21.65
C ARG A 102 -12.78 -3.52 21.03
N MET A 103 -12.09 -4.07 20.05
CA MET A 103 -12.42 -5.33 19.39
C MET A 103 -11.87 -6.54 20.16
N HIS A 104 -11.46 -6.37 21.41
CA HIS A 104 -10.99 -7.46 22.27
C HIS A 104 -9.88 -8.32 21.63
N GLY A 105 -9.02 -7.70 20.81
CA GLY A 105 -7.92 -8.34 20.12
C GLY A 105 -8.28 -9.06 18.82
N ASP A 106 -9.53 -8.99 18.37
CA ASP A 106 -10.01 -9.67 17.15
C ASP A 106 -9.65 -8.92 15.85
N PHE A 107 -9.21 -7.66 15.96
CA PHE A 107 -8.60 -6.96 14.83
C PHE A 107 -7.14 -7.35 14.66
N SER A 108 -6.64 -7.30 13.42
CA SER A 108 -5.21 -7.50 13.17
C SER A 108 -4.40 -6.39 13.86
N TRP A 109 -3.24 -6.76 14.41
CA TRP A 109 -2.24 -5.80 14.86
C TRP A 109 -0.95 -5.99 14.07
N GLY A 110 -0.41 -4.92 13.51
CA GLY A 110 0.83 -4.94 12.75
C GLY A 110 1.08 -3.61 12.07
N ASP A 111 2.20 -3.54 11.33
CA ASP A 111 2.66 -2.33 10.63
C ASP A 111 1.70 -1.87 9.52
N GLY A 112 0.94 -2.82 8.96
CA GLY A 112 0.11 -2.65 7.77
C GLY A 112 -1.09 -1.71 7.97
N GLY A 113 -1.64 -1.30 6.83
CA GLY A 113 -2.68 -0.29 6.70
C GLY A 113 -3.04 -0.11 5.22
N GLU A 114 -4.05 0.71 4.98
CA GLU A 114 -4.64 0.89 3.65
C GLU A 114 -4.28 2.25 3.05
N CYS A 115 -4.53 2.43 1.74
CA CYS A 115 -4.30 3.74 1.12
C CYS A 115 -5.15 4.83 1.78
N HIS A 116 -6.40 4.52 2.15
CA HIS A 116 -7.26 5.49 2.83
C HIS A 116 -6.74 5.94 4.21
N ASP A 117 -5.89 5.17 4.88
CA ASP A 117 -5.38 5.53 6.21
C ASP A 117 -4.56 6.81 6.16
N VAL A 118 -3.80 7.04 5.08
CA VAL A 118 -3.05 8.29 4.91
C VAL A 118 -3.99 9.48 4.78
N ILE A 119 -5.08 9.35 4.03
CA ILE A 119 -6.09 10.41 3.87
C ILE A 119 -6.82 10.67 5.19
N ASN A 120 -7.17 9.61 5.93
CA ASN A 120 -7.82 9.71 7.23
C ASN A 120 -6.92 10.38 8.27
N MET A 121 -5.65 9.99 8.36
CA MET A 121 -4.68 10.60 9.26
C MET A 121 -4.36 12.04 8.84
N TYR A 122 -4.29 12.31 7.53
CA TYR A 122 -4.15 13.68 7.04
C TYR A 122 -5.31 14.56 7.50
N GLN A 123 -6.55 14.07 7.41
CA GLN A 123 -7.72 14.80 7.86
C GLN A 123 -7.70 15.04 9.37
N LYS A 124 -7.40 14.00 10.15
CA LYS A 124 -7.50 14.03 11.62
C LYS A 124 -6.32 14.71 12.31
N TYR A 125 -5.10 14.46 11.83
CA TYR A 125 -3.85 14.86 12.49
C TYR A 125 -3.00 15.83 11.67
N GLY A 126 -3.22 15.94 10.36
CA GLY A 126 -2.44 16.79 9.47
C GLY A 126 -1.27 16.05 8.83
N ALA A 127 -0.17 16.73 8.57
CA ALA A 127 0.99 16.18 7.89
C ALA A 127 2.27 16.90 8.34
N MET A 128 3.41 16.26 8.13
CA MET A 128 4.71 16.82 8.47
C MET A 128 5.71 16.53 7.36
N PRO A 129 6.73 17.38 7.17
CA PRO A 129 7.84 17.07 6.28
C PRO A 129 8.75 15.99 6.91
N GLN A 130 9.27 15.09 6.07
CA GLN A 130 10.16 14.01 6.47
C GLN A 130 11.41 14.50 7.20
N GLU A 131 11.91 15.69 6.87
CA GLU A 131 13.10 16.28 7.51
C GLU A 131 12.85 16.76 8.94
N VAL A 132 11.60 16.98 9.34
CA VAL A 132 11.23 17.38 10.70
C VAL A 132 10.90 16.15 11.56
N TYR A 133 10.25 15.14 10.99
CA TYR A 133 9.92 13.91 11.72
C TYR A 133 10.33 12.69 10.90
N THR A 134 11.49 12.13 11.22
CA THR A 134 12.04 10.97 10.50
C THR A 134 11.49 9.64 11.01
N GLY A 135 11.06 9.60 12.28
CA GLY A 135 10.73 8.37 13.00
C GLY A 135 11.95 7.59 13.52
N LEU A 136 13.17 8.01 13.17
CA LEU A 136 14.41 7.32 13.52
C LEU A 136 14.93 7.83 14.88
N ASN A 137 14.34 7.34 15.97
CA ASN A 137 14.68 7.74 17.35
C ASN A 137 15.26 6.58 18.20
N TYR A 138 15.61 5.45 17.59
CA TYR A 138 15.98 4.21 18.28
C TYR A 138 17.34 3.66 17.83
N GLY A 139 18.26 4.55 17.44
CA GLY A 139 19.67 4.21 17.20
C GLY A 139 20.00 3.55 15.85
N THR A 140 19.04 3.44 14.93
CA THR A 140 19.27 2.93 13.57
C THR A 140 19.24 4.06 12.54
N SER A 141 19.90 3.84 11.38
CA SER A 141 19.86 4.75 10.24
C SER A 141 18.73 4.46 9.24
N LYS A 142 17.95 3.41 9.49
CA LYS A 142 16.83 2.95 8.66
C LYS A 142 15.74 2.31 9.53
N ASN A 143 14.53 2.26 8.99
CA ASN A 143 13.40 1.65 9.69
C ASN A 143 13.64 0.16 10.01
N LYS A 144 13.35 -0.23 11.25
CA LYS A 144 13.49 -1.59 11.77
C LYS A 144 12.48 -1.82 12.89
N PHE A 145 11.25 -2.15 12.53
CA PHE A 145 10.10 -2.07 13.42
C PHE A 145 9.80 -3.37 14.19
N GLY A 146 10.51 -4.47 13.89
CA GLY A 146 10.23 -5.78 14.49
C GLY A 146 10.21 -5.79 16.03
N GLU A 147 11.19 -5.15 16.68
CA GLU A 147 11.23 -5.04 18.15
C GLU A 147 10.08 -4.19 18.70
N MET A 148 9.89 -2.99 18.14
CA MET A 148 8.80 -2.09 18.51
C MET A 148 7.44 -2.80 18.40
N GLN A 149 7.16 -3.43 17.27
CA GLN A 149 5.89 -4.12 17.04
C GLN A 149 5.66 -5.28 18.01
N ALA A 150 6.69 -6.07 18.32
CA ALA A 150 6.60 -7.15 19.28
C ALA A 150 6.29 -6.63 20.70
N VAL A 151 6.95 -5.54 21.12
CA VAL A 151 6.70 -4.90 22.42
C VAL A 151 5.27 -4.33 22.49
N LEU A 152 4.86 -3.57 21.48
CA LEU A 152 3.51 -2.99 21.41
C LEU A 152 2.43 -4.08 21.41
N LYS A 153 2.63 -5.17 20.66
CA LYS A 153 1.71 -6.32 20.66
C LYS A 153 1.63 -6.97 22.04
N GLY A 154 2.76 -7.18 22.72
CA GLY A 154 2.78 -7.74 24.08
C GLY A 154 2.01 -6.87 25.09
N MET A 155 2.10 -5.53 24.95
CA MET A 155 1.29 -4.61 25.75
C MET A 155 -0.20 -4.77 25.45
N LEU A 156 -0.58 -4.78 24.17
CA LEU A 156 -1.98 -4.92 23.75
C LEU A 156 -2.58 -6.25 24.22
N ASP A 157 -1.84 -7.35 24.15
CA ASP A 157 -2.29 -8.66 24.63
C ASP A 157 -2.55 -8.66 26.13
N ALA A 158 -1.66 -8.04 26.91
CA ALA A 158 -1.84 -7.89 28.35
C ALA A 158 -3.06 -7.01 28.69
N ILE A 159 -3.30 -5.97 27.89
CA ILE A 159 -4.45 -5.06 28.05
C ILE A 159 -5.76 -5.80 27.74
N VAL A 160 -5.84 -6.48 26.61
CA VAL A 160 -7.03 -7.23 26.16
C VAL A 160 -7.37 -8.37 27.13
N LYS A 161 -6.37 -9.04 27.72
CA LYS A 161 -6.57 -10.04 28.77
C LYS A 161 -7.34 -9.49 29.98
N ASN A 162 -7.30 -8.18 30.21
CA ASN A 162 -8.04 -7.46 31.24
C ASN A 162 -8.01 -8.18 32.62
N PRO A 163 -6.81 -8.45 33.18
CA PRO A 163 -6.69 -9.23 34.43
C PRO A 163 -7.36 -8.55 35.62
N ASN A 164 -7.55 -7.23 35.57
CA ASN A 164 -8.21 -6.44 36.61
C ASN A 164 -9.74 -6.46 36.50
N GLY A 165 -10.32 -7.12 35.49
CA GLY A 165 -11.75 -7.06 35.17
C GLY A 165 -12.22 -5.71 34.60
N LYS A 166 -11.44 -4.64 34.75
CA LYS A 166 -11.65 -3.31 34.16
C LYS A 166 -10.32 -2.71 33.69
N LEU A 167 -10.33 -2.13 32.49
CA LEU A 167 -9.18 -1.40 31.97
C LEU A 167 -8.92 -0.11 32.76
N THR A 168 -7.66 0.19 33.03
CA THR A 168 -7.25 1.43 33.70
C THR A 168 -7.28 2.61 32.73
N SER A 169 -7.36 3.84 33.23
CA SER A 169 -7.16 5.04 32.40
C SER A 169 -5.73 5.21 31.87
N SER A 170 -4.79 4.37 32.31
CA SER A 170 -3.37 4.52 32.05
C SER A 170 -2.88 3.74 30.82
N TRP A 171 -3.60 2.70 30.38
CA TRP A 171 -3.09 1.81 29.34
C TRP A 171 -2.75 2.56 28.04
N ASN A 172 -3.62 3.49 27.62
CA ASN A 172 -3.44 4.22 26.36
C ASN A 172 -2.24 5.18 26.45
N LYS A 173 -2.08 5.85 27.59
CA LYS A 173 -0.91 6.71 27.86
C LYS A 173 0.38 5.89 27.87
N ALA A 174 0.38 4.73 28.50
CA ALA A 174 1.54 3.84 28.54
C ALA A 174 1.91 3.32 27.15
N PHE A 175 0.91 2.88 26.37
CA PHE A 175 1.11 2.45 24.98
C PHE A 175 1.73 3.56 24.12
N ASN A 176 1.16 4.77 24.18
CA ASN A 176 1.67 5.92 23.43
C ASN A 176 3.07 6.33 23.88
N ALA A 177 3.38 6.26 25.18
CA ALA A 177 4.71 6.58 25.68
C ALA A 177 5.79 5.59 25.17
N VAL A 178 5.45 4.30 25.07
CA VAL A 178 6.35 3.30 24.46
C VAL A 178 6.49 3.56 22.97
N LEU A 179 5.40 3.85 22.26
CA LEU A 179 5.44 4.18 20.85
C LEU A 179 6.30 5.44 20.58
N ASP A 180 6.11 6.50 21.37
CA ASP A 180 6.89 7.75 21.30
C ASP A 180 8.38 7.49 21.66
N ALA A 181 8.68 6.52 22.53
CA ALA A 181 10.06 6.15 22.84
C ALA A 181 10.78 5.54 21.62
N TYR A 182 10.07 4.73 20.81
CA TYR A 182 10.62 4.20 19.57
C TYR A 182 10.63 5.25 18.46
N LEU A 183 9.50 5.84 18.10
CA LEU A 183 9.41 6.69 16.89
C LEU A 183 9.72 8.17 17.14
N GLY A 184 9.94 8.55 18.39
CA GLY A 184 10.05 9.94 18.83
C GLY A 184 8.66 10.55 19.02
N PRO A 185 8.48 11.45 20.00
CA PRO A 185 7.22 12.15 20.17
C PRO A 185 6.93 13.02 18.95
N ILE A 186 5.67 13.07 18.52
CA ILE A 186 5.24 14.04 17.49
C ILE A 186 5.33 15.44 18.10
N PRO A 187 6.09 16.37 17.50
CA PRO A 187 6.17 17.73 18.01
C PRO A 187 4.83 18.46 17.77
N GLU A 188 4.38 19.22 18.77
CA GLU A 188 3.16 20.04 18.67
C GLU A 188 3.33 21.18 17.64
N THR A 189 4.52 21.79 17.63
CA THR A 189 4.95 22.79 16.64
C THR A 189 6.34 22.47 16.10
N PHE A 190 6.63 22.93 14.89
CA PHE A 190 7.93 22.81 14.25
C PHE A 190 8.19 23.97 13.30
N THR A 191 9.47 24.29 13.08
CA THR A 191 9.87 25.29 12.07
C THR A 191 10.20 24.61 10.76
N TRP A 192 9.62 25.09 9.66
CA TRP A 192 9.93 24.65 8.31
C TRP A 192 10.09 25.85 7.38
N LYS A 193 11.24 25.94 6.69
CA LYS A 193 11.60 27.08 5.83
C LYS A 193 11.38 28.45 6.49
N GLY A 194 11.77 28.57 7.76
CA GLY A 194 11.71 29.83 8.52
C GLY A 194 10.33 30.23 9.03
N LYS A 195 9.30 29.38 8.88
CA LYS A 195 7.96 29.59 9.45
C LYS A 195 7.60 28.46 10.40
N GLU A 196 6.93 28.80 11.50
CA GLU A 196 6.40 27.83 12.46
C GLU A 196 5.06 27.25 11.98
N TYR A 197 4.89 25.94 12.17
CA TYR A 197 3.68 25.19 11.85
C TYR A 197 3.36 24.19 12.96
N THR A 198 2.08 23.89 13.13
CA THR A 198 1.60 22.59 13.64
C THR A 198 1.40 21.60 12.48
N PRO A 199 1.31 20.28 12.72
CA PRO A 199 1.00 19.31 11.68
C PRO A 199 -0.28 19.64 10.88
N ARG A 200 -1.32 20.14 11.56
CA ARG A 200 -2.57 20.60 10.93
C ARG A 200 -2.34 21.79 10.00
N THR A 201 -1.71 22.86 10.51
CA THR A 201 -1.48 24.06 9.69
C THR A 201 -0.53 23.81 8.52
N PHE A 202 0.44 22.90 8.67
CA PHE A 202 1.32 22.48 7.57
C PHE A 202 0.54 21.75 6.48
N ALA A 203 -0.31 20.81 6.88
CA ALA A 203 -1.21 20.14 5.94
C ALA A 203 -2.11 21.16 5.21
N ASP A 204 -2.77 22.08 5.91
CA ASP A 204 -3.68 23.04 5.27
C ASP A 204 -2.97 24.03 4.33
N GLN A 205 -1.84 24.58 4.76
CA GLN A 205 -1.21 25.71 4.08
C GLN A 205 -0.15 25.28 3.05
N VAL A 206 0.56 24.17 3.31
CA VAL A 206 1.66 23.70 2.46
C VAL A 206 1.17 22.60 1.52
N VAL A 207 0.61 21.51 2.05
CA VAL A 207 0.14 20.37 1.25
C VAL A 207 -1.14 20.73 0.51
N GLY A 208 -2.18 21.13 1.23
CA GLY A 208 -3.39 21.75 0.72
C GLY A 208 -4.35 20.81 0.00
N ILE A 209 -4.21 19.49 0.13
CA ILE A 209 -5.22 18.56 -0.40
C ILE A 209 -6.49 18.62 0.44
N ASN A 210 -7.64 18.37 -0.19
CA ASN A 210 -8.91 18.18 0.49
C ASN A 210 -9.19 16.66 0.60
N PRO A 211 -9.18 16.07 1.81
CA PRO A 211 -9.41 14.64 2.00
C PRO A 211 -10.69 14.10 1.35
N ALA A 212 -11.73 14.93 1.28
CA ALA A 212 -13.01 14.53 0.70
C ALA A 212 -12.96 14.33 -0.82
N ASP A 213 -11.91 14.77 -1.50
CA ASP A 213 -11.76 14.64 -2.96
C ASP A 213 -11.14 13.32 -3.39
N TYR A 214 -10.78 12.46 -2.44
CA TYR A 214 -10.17 11.16 -2.70
C TYR A 214 -11.17 10.03 -2.42
N VAL A 215 -11.15 9.03 -3.29
CA VAL A 215 -11.94 7.81 -3.12
C VAL A 215 -11.07 6.61 -3.40
N GLU A 216 -11.43 5.51 -2.74
CA GLU A 216 -10.79 4.23 -2.95
C GLU A 216 -11.77 3.27 -3.62
N ILE A 217 -11.22 2.46 -4.52
CA ILE A 217 -11.96 1.59 -5.42
C ILE A 217 -11.37 0.19 -5.36
N SER A 218 -12.23 -0.81 -5.40
CA SER A 218 -11.91 -2.23 -5.52
C SER A 218 -12.82 -2.89 -6.57
N SER A 219 -12.68 -4.20 -6.79
CA SER A 219 -13.44 -4.96 -7.79
C SER A 219 -13.57 -6.42 -7.41
N PHE A 220 -14.74 -6.81 -6.92
CA PHE A 220 -15.12 -8.18 -6.57
C PHE A 220 -16.57 -8.48 -6.99
N THR A 221 -16.85 -9.72 -7.35
CA THR A 221 -18.15 -10.15 -7.91
C THR A 221 -19.20 -10.44 -6.83
N ASP A 222 -18.77 -10.68 -5.59
CA ASP A 222 -19.62 -10.94 -4.42
C ASP A 222 -20.16 -9.66 -3.76
N MET A 223 -19.75 -8.49 -4.26
CA MET A 223 -20.17 -7.17 -3.78
C MET A 223 -20.98 -6.42 -4.85
N PRO A 224 -21.98 -5.59 -4.48
CA PRO A 224 -22.73 -4.81 -5.46
C PRO A 224 -21.84 -3.82 -6.23
N TYR A 225 -21.85 -3.91 -7.56
CA TYR A 225 -21.10 -2.96 -8.39
C TYR A 225 -21.63 -1.52 -8.26
N TYR A 226 -20.68 -0.59 -8.35
CA TYR A 226 -20.82 0.85 -8.27
C TYR A 226 -21.44 1.33 -6.95
N LYS A 227 -21.30 0.54 -5.88
CA LYS A 227 -21.71 0.88 -4.52
C LYS A 227 -20.51 0.78 -3.58
N LYS A 228 -20.63 1.45 -2.43
CA LYS A 228 -19.66 1.32 -1.34
C LYS A 228 -19.86 -0.01 -0.62
N SER A 229 -18.80 -0.80 -0.54
CA SER A 229 -18.76 -2.10 0.12
C SER A 229 -17.55 -2.18 1.05
N LEU A 230 -17.60 -3.03 2.07
CA LEU A 230 -16.46 -3.25 2.95
C LEU A 230 -15.47 -4.20 2.27
N LEU A 231 -14.25 -3.74 2.04
CA LEU A 231 -13.16 -4.61 1.63
C LEU A 231 -12.67 -5.39 2.87
N MET A 232 -12.88 -6.71 2.88
CA MET A 232 -12.57 -7.58 4.01
C MET A 232 -11.12 -8.06 3.96
N VAL A 233 -10.20 -7.15 4.21
CA VAL A 233 -8.76 -7.44 4.34
C VAL A 233 -8.27 -7.01 5.71
N GLN A 234 -7.21 -7.65 6.20
CA GLN A 234 -6.76 -7.49 7.58
C GLN A 234 -6.32 -6.06 7.91
N ASP A 235 -5.80 -5.34 6.92
CA ASP A 235 -5.30 -3.97 7.09
C ASP A 235 -6.39 -2.90 7.00
N ASN A 236 -7.63 -3.24 6.60
CA ASN A 236 -8.78 -2.32 6.67
C ASN A 236 -9.34 -2.20 8.11
N TRP A 237 -8.48 -1.83 9.07
CA TRP A 237 -8.82 -1.66 10.48
C TRP A 237 -9.76 -0.46 10.73
N ALA A 238 -9.78 0.51 9.81
CA ALA A 238 -10.71 1.64 9.83
C ALA A 238 -12.14 1.25 9.41
N MET A 239 -12.34 0.02 8.91
CA MET A 239 -13.60 -0.46 8.34
C MET A 239 -14.17 0.49 7.27
N GLN A 240 -13.29 1.16 6.53
CA GLN A 240 -13.69 2.10 5.51
C GLN A 240 -14.27 1.33 4.33
N LYS A 241 -15.41 1.79 3.83
CA LYS A 241 -16.02 1.23 2.63
C LYS A 241 -15.37 1.83 1.38
N VAL A 242 -15.03 0.96 0.44
CA VAL A 242 -14.48 1.30 -0.89
C VAL A 242 -15.57 1.17 -1.94
N TYR A 243 -15.47 1.89 -3.06
CA TYR A 243 -16.37 1.65 -4.18
C TYR A 243 -16.01 0.34 -4.87
N ASN A 244 -16.99 -0.50 -5.17
CA ASN A 244 -16.76 -1.70 -5.97
C ASN A 244 -17.05 -1.42 -7.45
N VAL A 245 -16.18 -1.79 -8.39
CA VAL A 245 -16.41 -1.64 -9.84
C VAL A 245 -16.24 -2.97 -10.57
N LYS A 246 -16.55 -3.01 -11.87
CA LYS A 246 -16.23 -4.19 -12.69
C LYS A 246 -14.73 -4.27 -12.92
N MET A 247 -14.20 -5.47 -13.12
CA MET A 247 -12.77 -5.70 -13.33
C MET A 247 -12.17 -4.86 -14.47
N ASP A 248 -12.86 -4.76 -15.61
CA ASP A 248 -12.40 -3.94 -16.74
C ASP A 248 -12.40 -2.43 -16.43
N ASP A 249 -13.24 -1.99 -15.47
CA ASP A 249 -13.28 -0.61 -15.04
C ASP A 249 -12.02 -0.22 -14.23
N ILE A 250 -11.29 -1.18 -13.64
CA ILE A 250 -10.02 -0.93 -12.92
C ILE A 250 -9.05 -0.20 -13.85
N THR A 251 -8.68 -0.83 -14.96
CA THR A 251 -7.73 -0.26 -15.92
C THR A 251 -8.32 0.91 -16.69
N THR A 252 -9.63 0.92 -16.94
CA THR A 252 -10.30 2.07 -17.56
C THR A 252 -10.15 3.33 -16.70
N ILE A 253 -10.31 3.21 -15.39
CA ILE A 253 -10.17 4.32 -14.44
C ILE A 253 -8.70 4.76 -14.36
N ILE A 254 -7.76 3.82 -14.21
CA ILE A 254 -6.32 4.14 -14.11
C ILE A 254 -5.82 4.80 -15.41
N ASP A 255 -6.18 4.26 -16.58
CA ASP A 255 -5.84 4.84 -17.88
C ASP A 255 -6.36 6.29 -18.00
N ASN A 256 -7.61 6.52 -17.58
CA ASN A 256 -8.18 7.87 -17.61
C ASN A 256 -7.47 8.81 -16.63
N ALA A 257 -7.15 8.34 -15.43
CA ALA A 257 -6.39 9.11 -14.45
C ALA A 257 -5.07 9.60 -15.03
N LEU A 258 -4.25 8.67 -15.55
CA LEU A 258 -2.94 8.96 -16.11
C LEU A 258 -3.01 9.91 -17.31
N LYS A 259 -3.96 9.69 -18.22
CA LYS A 259 -4.17 10.57 -19.39
C LYS A 259 -4.56 12.00 -19.02
N ASN A 260 -5.19 12.19 -17.86
CA ASN A 260 -5.63 13.49 -17.35
C ASN A 260 -4.67 14.08 -16.30
N GLY A 261 -3.46 13.54 -16.17
CA GLY A 261 -2.43 14.09 -15.28
C GLY A 261 -2.58 13.71 -13.80
N TYR A 262 -3.38 12.70 -13.47
CA TYR A 262 -3.53 12.16 -12.12
C TYR A 262 -2.73 10.87 -11.96
N THR A 263 -2.09 10.68 -10.81
CA THR A 263 -1.46 9.42 -10.42
C THR A 263 -2.42 8.58 -9.55
N VAL A 264 -2.02 7.36 -9.16
CA VAL A 264 -2.87 6.44 -8.40
C VAL A 264 -2.08 5.74 -7.29
N ALA A 265 -2.52 5.85 -6.04
CA ALA A 265 -2.04 4.97 -4.96
C ALA A 265 -2.66 3.58 -5.16
N TRP A 266 -1.84 2.53 -5.17
CA TRP A 266 -2.21 1.21 -5.65
C TRP A 266 -1.82 0.12 -4.66
N ALA A 267 -2.81 -0.60 -4.16
CA ALA A 267 -2.63 -1.78 -3.33
C ALA A 267 -2.80 -3.05 -4.19
N THR A 268 -1.94 -4.03 -3.97
CA THR A 268 -1.87 -5.25 -4.77
C THR A 268 -1.21 -6.38 -3.98
N ASP A 269 -1.46 -7.60 -4.42
CA ASP A 269 -0.58 -8.73 -4.11
C ASP A 269 0.69 -8.63 -4.95
N VAL A 270 1.87 -8.81 -4.36
CA VAL A 270 3.15 -8.92 -5.07
C VAL A 270 3.86 -10.25 -4.88
N SER A 271 3.31 -11.15 -4.08
CA SER A 271 3.88 -12.46 -3.70
C SER A 271 3.85 -13.52 -4.82
N GLU A 272 3.90 -13.07 -6.07
CA GLU A 272 3.77 -13.88 -7.28
C GLU A 272 5.11 -14.25 -7.90
N LYS A 273 5.24 -15.46 -8.44
CA LYS A 273 6.45 -15.91 -9.17
C LYS A 273 6.78 -15.05 -10.39
N TYR A 274 5.78 -14.40 -10.94
CA TYR A 274 5.86 -13.51 -12.10
C TYR A 274 5.93 -12.02 -11.73
N PHE A 275 6.15 -11.70 -10.45
CA PHE A 275 6.58 -10.38 -10.00
C PHE A 275 8.09 -10.41 -9.74
N SER A 276 8.87 -9.64 -10.51
CA SER A 276 10.31 -9.52 -10.30
C SER A 276 10.67 -8.14 -9.78
N TRP A 277 11.05 -8.06 -8.51
CA TRP A 277 11.63 -6.84 -7.96
C TRP A 277 12.94 -6.49 -8.65
N LYS A 278 13.87 -7.46 -8.72
CA LYS A 278 15.22 -7.27 -9.27
C LYS A 278 15.18 -6.74 -10.71
N ASN A 279 14.40 -7.39 -11.57
CA ASN A 279 14.25 -6.98 -12.96
C ASN A 279 13.26 -5.83 -13.14
N GLY A 280 12.44 -5.52 -12.12
CA GLY A 280 11.46 -4.44 -12.13
C GLY A 280 10.40 -4.61 -13.22
N VAL A 281 9.86 -5.82 -13.35
CA VAL A 281 8.74 -6.14 -14.24
C VAL A 281 7.76 -7.08 -13.54
N ALA A 282 6.46 -6.89 -13.75
CA ALA A 282 5.41 -7.82 -13.34
C ALA A 282 4.36 -8.00 -14.46
N PHE A 283 3.96 -9.25 -14.71
CA PHE A 283 2.99 -9.62 -15.75
C PHE A 283 2.39 -11.00 -15.44
N VAL A 284 1.21 -11.35 -15.97
CA VAL A 284 0.56 -12.66 -15.71
C VAL A 284 0.85 -13.62 -16.86
N PRO A 285 1.64 -14.69 -16.66
CA PRO A 285 1.98 -15.62 -17.73
C PRO A 285 0.75 -16.37 -18.27
N GLU A 286 0.85 -16.92 -19.48
CA GLU A 286 -0.24 -17.66 -20.11
C GLU A 286 -0.63 -18.95 -19.37
N LYS A 287 0.37 -19.65 -18.79
CA LYS A 287 0.18 -20.86 -17.97
C LYS A 287 0.36 -20.55 -16.49
N ASP A 288 -0.22 -21.38 -15.62
CA ASP A 288 0.13 -21.40 -14.20
C ASP A 288 1.57 -21.87 -14.01
N TRP A 289 2.21 -21.41 -12.94
CA TRP A 289 3.63 -21.66 -12.70
C TRP A 289 3.92 -23.16 -12.61
N GLU A 290 3.01 -23.90 -11.98
CA GLU A 290 3.04 -25.34 -11.77
C GLU A 290 2.92 -26.14 -13.08
N ASP A 291 2.29 -25.54 -14.10
CA ASP A 291 2.08 -26.13 -15.43
C ASP A 291 3.16 -25.71 -16.45
N MET A 292 4.15 -24.91 -16.03
CA MET A 292 5.28 -24.53 -16.88
C MET A 292 6.40 -25.55 -16.80
N GLU A 293 7.01 -25.82 -17.96
CA GLU A 293 8.29 -26.52 -18.02
C GLU A 293 9.38 -25.68 -17.35
N GLU A 294 10.39 -26.33 -16.76
CA GLU A 294 11.49 -25.65 -16.05
C GLU A 294 12.22 -24.63 -16.95
N ALA A 295 12.31 -24.92 -18.26
CA ALA A 295 12.89 -24.02 -19.24
C ALA A 295 12.07 -22.72 -19.38
N ASP A 296 10.74 -22.82 -19.38
CA ASP A 296 9.84 -21.67 -19.48
C ASP A 296 9.88 -20.83 -18.19
N GLN A 297 9.92 -21.48 -17.03
CA GLN A 297 10.09 -20.83 -15.72
C GLN A 297 11.38 -20.00 -15.67
N LYS A 298 12.52 -20.57 -16.09
CA LYS A 298 13.81 -19.86 -16.15
C LYS A 298 13.81 -18.73 -17.18
N ALA A 299 13.06 -18.89 -18.27
CA ALA A 299 12.97 -17.91 -19.33
C ALA A 299 11.85 -16.87 -19.13
N LEU A 300 11.15 -16.90 -17.99
CA LEU A 300 9.96 -16.08 -17.74
C LEU A 300 10.25 -14.59 -17.93
N PHE A 301 11.36 -14.11 -17.37
CA PHE A 301 11.77 -12.69 -17.48
C PHE A 301 12.72 -12.41 -18.66
N ASN A 302 12.88 -13.33 -19.61
CA ASN A 302 13.70 -13.14 -20.81
C ASN A 302 12.93 -12.39 -21.91
N GLY A 303 12.39 -11.21 -21.55
CA GLY A 303 11.65 -10.34 -22.45
C GLY A 303 10.13 -10.55 -22.43
N PRO A 304 9.39 -9.77 -23.24
CA PRO A 304 7.93 -9.78 -23.26
C PRO A 304 7.36 -11.16 -23.52
N LYS A 305 6.32 -11.49 -22.75
CA LYS A 305 5.52 -12.72 -22.90
C LYS A 305 4.08 -12.37 -23.23
N THR A 306 3.43 -13.30 -23.93
CA THR A 306 1.98 -13.36 -24.00
C THR A 306 1.42 -13.58 -22.58
N GLU A 307 0.31 -12.93 -22.29
CA GLU A 307 -0.38 -13.06 -21.01
C GLU A 307 -1.73 -13.73 -21.21
N ARG A 308 -2.17 -14.49 -20.22
CA ARG A 308 -3.54 -14.99 -20.22
C ARG A 308 -4.54 -13.83 -20.12
N LYS A 309 -5.71 -14.02 -20.71
CA LYS A 309 -6.83 -13.08 -20.51
C LYS A 309 -7.41 -13.30 -19.11
N ILE A 310 -7.41 -12.26 -18.29
CA ILE A 310 -8.01 -12.30 -16.94
C ILE A 310 -9.53 -12.22 -17.06
N THR A 311 -10.24 -13.01 -16.26
CA THR A 311 -11.70 -12.93 -16.12
C THR A 311 -12.09 -12.55 -14.69
N PRO A 312 -13.29 -11.97 -14.48
CA PRO A 312 -13.78 -11.67 -13.13
C PRO A 312 -13.80 -12.89 -12.20
N GLU A 313 -14.11 -14.07 -12.73
CA GLU A 313 -14.18 -15.32 -11.96
C GLU A 313 -12.79 -15.79 -11.51
N MET A 314 -11.77 -15.65 -12.38
CA MET A 314 -10.39 -15.94 -11.99
C MET A 314 -9.93 -15.03 -10.86
N ARG A 315 -10.18 -13.73 -11.00
CA ARG A 315 -9.85 -12.72 -9.99
C ARG A 315 -10.55 -12.99 -8.66
N GLN A 316 -11.87 -13.27 -8.70
CA GLN A 316 -12.63 -13.58 -7.50
C GLN A 316 -12.09 -14.83 -6.79
N LYS A 317 -11.87 -15.91 -7.54
CA LYS A 317 -11.36 -17.17 -7.01
C LYS A 317 -9.99 -16.98 -6.34
N ALA A 318 -9.10 -16.20 -6.96
CA ALA A 318 -7.76 -15.93 -6.41
C ALA A 318 -7.82 -15.18 -5.07
N PHE A 319 -8.79 -14.28 -4.88
CA PHE A 319 -9.00 -13.60 -3.60
C PHE A 319 -9.60 -14.55 -2.54
N GLU A 320 -10.61 -15.34 -2.93
CA GLU A 320 -11.30 -16.28 -2.02
C GLU A 320 -10.43 -17.45 -1.57
N ASN A 321 -9.42 -17.83 -2.36
CA ASN A 321 -8.51 -18.95 -2.05
C ASN A 321 -7.13 -18.52 -1.52
N TYR A 322 -6.95 -17.23 -1.23
CA TYR A 322 -5.71 -16.62 -0.70
C TYR A 322 -4.50 -16.63 -1.66
N GLU A 323 -4.69 -16.86 -2.96
CA GLU A 323 -3.66 -16.58 -3.97
C GLU A 323 -3.51 -15.06 -4.27
N THR A 324 -4.47 -14.25 -3.85
CA THR A 324 -4.39 -12.78 -3.89
C THR A 324 -4.79 -12.25 -2.54
N THR A 325 -3.82 -11.67 -1.87
CA THR A 325 -3.94 -11.04 -0.55
C THR A 325 -3.54 -9.58 -0.64
N ASP A 326 -3.88 -8.80 0.39
CA ASP A 326 -3.45 -7.41 0.48
C ASP A 326 -2.09 -7.35 1.17
N ASP A 327 -1.00 -7.37 0.40
CA ASP A 327 0.35 -7.52 0.93
C ASP A 327 1.30 -6.36 0.62
N HIS A 328 0.96 -5.47 -0.34
CA HIS A 328 1.84 -4.35 -0.68
C HIS A 328 1.16 -3.13 -1.30
N GLY A 329 1.57 -1.94 -0.84
CA GLY A 329 1.20 -0.64 -1.41
C GLY A 329 2.30 -0.02 -2.27
N MET A 330 1.94 0.47 -3.46
CA MET A 330 2.81 1.16 -4.42
C MET A 330 2.09 2.34 -5.08
N HIS A 331 2.78 3.06 -5.97
CA HIS A 331 2.26 4.28 -6.59
C HIS A 331 2.40 4.21 -8.11
N ILE A 332 1.29 4.17 -8.84
CA ILE A 332 1.27 4.21 -10.31
C ILE A 332 1.43 5.66 -10.77
N VAL A 333 2.49 5.93 -11.55
CA VAL A 333 2.95 7.29 -11.90
C VAL A 333 2.93 7.58 -13.41
N GLY A 334 2.63 6.57 -14.22
CA GLY A 334 2.73 6.72 -15.66
C GLY A 334 2.44 5.43 -16.41
N MET A 335 2.72 5.48 -17.70
CA MET A 335 2.50 4.39 -18.64
C MET A 335 3.67 4.30 -19.61
N ALA A 336 4.06 3.09 -19.97
CA ALA A 336 5.10 2.80 -20.94
C ALA A 336 4.64 1.70 -21.90
N LYS A 337 5.36 1.55 -23.00
CA LYS A 337 5.23 0.42 -23.92
C LYS A 337 6.54 -0.34 -23.98
N ASP A 338 6.47 -1.65 -24.07
CA ASP A 338 7.64 -2.46 -24.39
C ASP A 338 7.97 -2.40 -25.90
N GLN A 339 9.01 -3.11 -26.32
CA GLN A 339 9.42 -3.16 -27.73
C GLN A 339 8.39 -3.81 -28.68
N THR A 340 7.40 -4.52 -28.16
CA THR A 340 6.30 -5.12 -28.95
C THR A 340 5.08 -4.19 -29.04
N GLY A 341 5.11 -3.06 -28.34
CA GLY A 341 4.00 -2.11 -28.26
C GLY A 341 3.00 -2.42 -27.14
N LYS A 342 3.25 -3.45 -26.32
CA LYS A 342 2.42 -3.85 -25.19
C LYS A 342 2.54 -2.83 -24.06
N GLU A 343 1.41 -2.50 -23.44
CA GLU A 343 1.32 -1.44 -22.42
C GLU A 343 1.61 -1.95 -21.01
N TYR A 344 2.35 -1.14 -20.27
CA TYR A 344 2.70 -1.34 -18.86
C TYR A 344 2.48 -0.04 -18.10
N TYR A 345 2.03 -0.13 -16.86
CA TYR A 345 2.07 0.98 -15.92
C TYR A 345 3.47 1.14 -15.35
N ILE A 346 3.91 2.39 -15.21
CA ILE A 346 5.14 2.74 -14.50
C ILE A 346 4.76 2.90 -13.03
N VAL A 347 5.34 2.07 -12.17
CA VAL A 347 4.99 2.04 -10.75
C VAL A 347 6.22 2.35 -9.91
N LYS A 348 6.10 3.36 -9.05
CA LYS A 348 7.10 3.73 -8.06
C LYS A 348 6.93 2.88 -6.81
N ASN A 349 8.00 2.17 -6.42
CA ASN A 349 8.04 1.36 -5.21
C ASN A 349 8.81 2.09 -4.07
N SER A 350 8.75 1.53 -2.87
CA SER A 350 9.36 2.05 -1.64
C SER A 350 10.45 1.15 -1.06
N TRP A 351 11.14 0.36 -1.90
CA TRP A 351 12.25 -0.54 -1.50
C TRP A 351 13.64 0.00 -1.88
N GLY A 352 13.73 1.29 -2.20
CA GLY A 352 14.95 1.95 -2.67
C GLY A 352 15.30 1.65 -4.14
N GLU A 353 16.44 2.14 -4.58
CA GLU A 353 16.79 2.22 -6.02
C GLU A 353 17.70 1.08 -6.53
N LYS A 354 17.78 -0.03 -5.78
CA LYS A 354 18.75 -1.10 -6.07
C LYS A 354 18.35 -2.03 -7.22
N ASN A 355 17.09 -2.01 -7.67
CA ASN A 355 16.66 -2.81 -8.80
C ASN A 355 17.08 -2.21 -10.15
N ASP A 356 16.80 -2.92 -11.24
CA ASP A 356 17.27 -2.55 -12.57
C ASP A 356 16.71 -1.21 -13.08
N TYR A 357 15.56 -0.78 -12.55
CA TYR A 357 14.86 0.45 -12.90
C TYR A 357 14.79 1.48 -11.76
N LYS A 358 15.82 1.54 -10.89
CA LYS A 358 16.02 2.64 -9.93
C LYS A 358 14.82 2.92 -9.03
N GLY A 359 14.19 1.87 -8.53
CA GLY A 359 13.05 1.93 -7.62
C GLY A 359 11.69 1.78 -8.29
N TYR A 360 11.66 1.71 -9.63
CA TYR A 360 10.44 1.55 -10.40
C TYR A 360 10.23 0.11 -10.86
N ILE A 361 8.98 -0.25 -11.11
CA ILE A 361 8.57 -1.52 -11.70
C ILE A 361 7.56 -1.26 -12.82
N TYR A 362 7.68 -2.00 -13.92
CA TYR A 362 6.75 -1.96 -15.05
C TYR A 362 5.74 -3.09 -14.91
N VAL A 363 4.48 -2.75 -14.74
CA VAL A 363 3.41 -3.70 -14.41
C VAL A 363 2.40 -3.77 -15.55
N SER A 364 2.15 -4.96 -16.08
CA SER A 364 1.21 -5.11 -17.20
C SER A 364 -0.23 -4.80 -16.77
N LYS A 365 -1.08 -4.49 -17.75
CA LYS A 365 -2.52 -4.30 -17.50
C LYS A 365 -3.19 -5.56 -16.96
N ALA A 366 -2.82 -6.74 -17.46
CA ALA A 366 -3.38 -8.00 -16.96
C ALA A 366 -2.99 -8.25 -15.50
N TYR A 367 -1.76 -7.91 -15.09
CA TYR A 367 -1.36 -8.01 -13.68
C TYR A 367 -2.18 -7.07 -12.80
N VAL A 368 -2.38 -5.81 -13.22
CA VAL A 368 -3.24 -4.87 -12.49
C VAL A 368 -4.68 -5.38 -12.41
N GLN A 369 -5.25 -5.90 -13.50
CA GLN A 369 -6.60 -6.48 -13.46
C GLN A 369 -6.69 -7.68 -12.51
N TYR A 370 -5.65 -8.50 -12.44
CA TYR A 370 -5.67 -9.73 -11.66
C TYR A 370 -5.37 -9.50 -10.17
N LYS A 371 -4.33 -8.72 -9.85
CA LYS A 371 -3.72 -8.68 -8.51
C LYS A 371 -3.95 -7.41 -7.69
N THR A 372 -4.52 -6.36 -8.30
CA THR A 372 -4.97 -5.18 -7.53
C THR A 372 -5.95 -5.61 -6.44
N THR A 373 -5.80 -5.14 -5.21
CA THR A 373 -6.79 -5.32 -4.14
C THR A 373 -7.65 -4.07 -4.02
N ALA A 374 -7.01 -2.90 -3.96
CA ALA A 374 -7.64 -1.60 -3.96
C ALA A 374 -6.76 -0.54 -4.64
N PHE A 375 -7.35 0.60 -4.98
CA PHE A 375 -6.59 1.77 -5.43
C PHE A 375 -7.30 3.07 -5.07
N LEU A 376 -6.52 4.09 -4.69
CA LEU A 376 -6.99 5.39 -4.25
C LEU A 376 -6.54 6.48 -5.24
N LEU A 377 -7.49 7.34 -5.60
CA LEU A 377 -7.28 8.43 -6.54
C LEU A 377 -8.24 9.59 -6.29
N HIS A 378 -7.93 10.74 -6.88
CA HIS A 378 -8.80 11.91 -6.86
C HIS A 378 -10.07 11.66 -7.68
N LYS A 379 -11.24 12.10 -7.20
CA LYS A 379 -12.54 11.86 -7.88
C LYS A 379 -12.56 12.33 -9.33
N ASN A 380 -11.97 13.49 -9.63
CA ASN A 380 -11.87 14.02 -11.00
C ASN A 380 -11.06 13.14 -11.98
N ALA A 381 -10.25 12.20 -11.47
CA ALA A 381 -9.52 11.25 -12.28
C ALA A 381 -10.40 10.12 -12.83
N ILE A 382 -11.62 9.95 -12.30
CA ILE A 382 -12.56 8.90 -12.70
C ILE A 382 -13.38 9.37 -13.92
N PRO A 383 -13.54 8.54 -14.97
CA PRO A 383 -14.43 8.84 -16.10
C PRO A 383 -15.83 9.28 -15.65
N SER A 384 -16.40 10.29 -16.31
CA SER A 384 -17.69 10.90 -15.91
C SER A 384 -18.85 9.89 -15.88
N ASN A 385 -18.88 8.95 -16.80
CA ASN A 385 -19.88 7.87 -16.83
C ASN A 385 -19.75 6.94 -15.61
N LEU A 386 -18.53 6.61 -15.17
CA LEU A 386 -18.28 5.77 -14.00
C LEU A 386 -18.56 6.51 -12.69
N ARG A 387 -18.20 7.80 -12.61
CA ARG A 387 -18.60 8.65 -11.47
C ARG A 387 -20.11 8.70 -11.31
N SER A 388 -20.84 8.85 -12.41
CA SER A 388 -22.30 8.89 -12.40
C SER A 388 -22.89 7.58 -11.89
N LYS A 389 -22.38 6.42 -12.32
CA LYS A 389 -22.82 5.11 -11.79
C LYS A 389 -22.58 4.96 -10.28
N MET A 390 -21.48 5.52 -9.78
CA MET A 390 -21.09 5.48 -8.37
C MET A 390 -21.74 6.60 -7.52
N ASN A 391 -22.52 7.49 -8.12
CA ASN A 391 -23.03 8.70 -7.48
C ASN A 391 -21.91 9.53 -6.80
N ILE A 392 -20.77 9.68 -7.49
CA ILE A 392 -19.66 10.50 -7.02
C ILE A 392 -19.84 11.91 -7.58
N GLU A 393 -20.19 12.84 -6.69
CA GLU A 393 -20.21 14.27 -6.98
C GLU A 393 -18.78 14.82 -6.96
N VAL A 394 -18.52 15.76 -7.88
CA VAL A 394 -17.30 16.55 -7.87
C VAL A 394 -17.68 18.01 -7.77
N ASN A 395 -16.96 18.74 -6.93
CA ASN A 395 -17.05 20.19 -6.94
C ASN A 395 -16.29 20.69 -8.16
N GLY A 396 -16.95 21.55 -8.94
CA GLY A 396 -16.42 22.12 -10.18
C GLY A 396 -15.28 23.10 -9.97
#